data_AF-A0A2D9TAV7-F1
#
_entry.id   AF-A0A2D9TAV7-F1
#
_cell.length_a   1.000
_cell.length_b   1.000
_cell.length_c   1.000
_cell.angle_alpha   90.00
_cell.angle_beta   90.00
_cell.angle_gamma   90.00
#
_symmetry.space_group_name_H-M   'P 1'
#
loop_
_entity.id
_entity.type
_entity.pdbx_description
1 polymer ?
#
loop_
_entity_poly.entity_id
_entity_poly.type
_entity_poly.pdbx_seq_one_letter_code
_entity_poly.pdbx_strand_id
1 'polypeptide(L)'
;MVLPLLFLFGVLCIAGPFAAEAAGYALSGGATLASILIGAVSLVFAATLGVFTKLYQKTKASEAFVRTGAGGRKVIMDGGAIIVPFVHELVRVSLETLKLRVTRQNEDALITQDKLRADIHAEFFVRVQPDRESILQASRSLGERMREESAVRALVEDKLVSALRTAAAMKTLEQLNSERDEFLTEVMKLVENDLLSNGLILETVTISRLDQTDEVYLKESNIFDAQGRRKIAEITQTNLTERNRLVREGEQARKAQDVTTQQRVLDLEQLEREARARQAAEVAKVEAQTTQSARAKAIEAEREVELALVRKQEALEVASREQQRAVEIAEREKQERVAEAERKRATAERALAEAEAEREQARQRVETVKVTEEAERQKRRAVLEAQAQAETAFVADQRKADADAYTRQKQAEAQKAAADAEAEAIRKKAEAEAEAERQRALGEKAKAMVPVEVQRAQVDVDRDRVETVIKPELEAREKHGAVAQEFEIAKLRVAADKEVQVAFAEASAKLFSKLEATLYGTADDMTRIMESVVKGQRFAKTLEGFTDAADPETLGMLRSLASKALGKGSDLLSPPTAAADESGAHEVATDDDSSSPESPKAA
;
A
#
# COMPACT_ATOMS: atom_id res chain seq x y z
N MET A 1 -3.02 54.91 -56.49
CA MET A 1 -2.83 56.38 -56.44
C MET A 1 -2.85 57.06 -57.80
N VAL A 2 -2.32 56.45 -58.87
CA VAL A 2 -2.19 57.12 -60.19
C VAL A 2 -3.53 57.41 -60.87
N LEU A 3 -4.51 56.50 -60.78
CA LEU A 3 -5.83 56.66 -61.42
C LEU A 3 -6.66 57.86 -60.92
N PRO A 4 -6.83 58.08 -59.59
CA PRO A 4 -7.57 59.25 -59.11
C PRO A 4 -6.85 60.57 -59.41
N LEU A 5 -5.51 60.58 -59.48
CA LEU A 5 -4.74 61.76 -59.85
C LEU A 5 -4.94 62.13 -61.34
N LEU A 6 -4.94 61.14 -62.25
CA LEU A 6 -5.25 61.37 -63.67
C LEU A 6 -6.69 61.85 -63.86
N PHE A 7 -7.63 61.28 -63.12
CA PHE A 7 -9.03 61.73 -63.16
C PHE A 7 -9.16 63.18 -62.66
N LEU A 8 -8.56 63.52 -61.53
CA LEU A 8 -8.56 64.89 -60.98
C LEU A 8 -7.89 65.88 -61.94
N PHE A 9 -6.77 65.51 -62.55
CA PHE A 9 -6.09 66.32 -63.56
C PHE A 9 -6.98 66.57 -64.78
N GLY A 10 -7.64 65.54 -65.28
CA GLY A 10 -8.60 65.68 -66.38
C GLY A 10 -9.76 66.63 -66.05
N VAL A 11 -10.34 66.51 -64.85
CA VAL A 11 -11.39 67.42 -64.36
C VAL A 11 -10.86 68.85 -64.21
N LEU A 12 -9.66 69.03 -63.67
CA LEU A 12 -9.03 70.34 -63.48
C LEU A 12 -8.71 71.02 -64.81
N CYS A 13 -8.26 70.28 -65.83
CA CYS A 13 -8.02 70.83 -67.17
C CYS A 13 -9.30 71.27 -67.88
N ILE A 14 -10.44 70.62 -67.59
CA ILE A 14 -11.75 70.99 -68.15
C ILE A 14 -12.37 72.17 -67.37
N ALA A 15 -12.36 72.13 -66.04
CA ALA A 15 -13.01 73.14 -65.19
C ALA A 15 -12.13 74.35 -64.88
N GLY A 16 -10.80 74.20 -64.94
CA GLY A 16 -9.81 75.22 -64.61
C GLY A 16 -9.92 76.48 -65.47
N PRO A 17 -10.08 76.40 -66.81
CA PRO A 17 -10.28 77.57 -67.65
C PRO A 17 -11.53 78.39 -67.27
N PHE A 18 -12.65 77.72 -66.95
CA PHE A 18 -13.88 78.38 -66.51
C PHE A 18 -13.73 79.02 -65.13
N ALA A 19 -13.01 78.37 -64.21
CA ALA A 19 -12.71 78.94 -62.90
C ALA A 19 -11.74 80.12 -63.00
N ALA A 20 -10.76 80.07 -63.90
CA ALA A 20 -9.81 81.17 -64.16
C ALA A 20 -10.51 82.39 -64.78
N GLU A 21 -11.44 82.16 -65.71
CA GLU A 21 -12.27 83.20 -66.31
C GLU A 21 -13.18 83.87 -65.26
N ALA A 22 -13.80 83.07 -64.38
CA ALA A 22 -14.59 83.59 -63.25
C ALA A 22 -13.74 84.39 -62.23
N ALA A 23 -12.44 84.09 -62.12
CA ALA A 23 -11.49 84.79 -61.26
C ALA A 23 -10.82 86.01 -61.96
N GLY A 24 -11.22 86.35 -63.18
CA GLY A 24 -10.72 87.51 -63.92
C GLY A 24 -9.43 87.27 -64.73
N TYR A 25 -8.95 86.02 -64.82
CA TYR A 25 -7.81 85.63 -65.64
C TYR A 25 -8.29 85.02 -66.97
N ALA A 26 -8.38 85.84 -68.02
CA ALA A 26 -8.79 85.39 -69.34
C ALA A 26 -7.64 84.65 -70.05
N LEU A 27 -7.80 83.33 -70.27
CA LEU A 27 -6.93 82.58 -71.17
C LEU A 27 -7.33 82.83 -72.63
N SER A 28 -6.36 82.76 -73.55
CA SER A 28 -6.65 82.87 -74.98
C SER A 28 -7.59 81.74 -75.44
N GLY A 29 -8.46 82.01 -76.42
CA GLY A 29 -9.43 81.02 -76.94
C GLY A 29 -8.79 79.73 -77.45
N GLY A 30 -7.54 79.79 -77.92
CA GLY A 30 -6.76 78.60 -78.28
C GLY A 30 -6.30 77.78 -77.08
N ALA A 31 -5.93 78.43 -75.97
CA ALA A 31 -5.48 77.77 -74.75
C ALA A 31 -6.63 77.13 -73.96
N THR A 32 -7.83 77.74 -73.98
CA THR A 32 -9.04 77.15 -73.38
C THR A 32 -9.49 75.89 -74.13
N LEU A 33 -9.48 75.90 -75.48
CA LEU A 33 -9.76 74.70 -76.28
C LEU A 33 -8.73 73.60 -76.08
N ALA A 34 -7.44 73.94 -76.06
CA ALA A 34 -6.37 72.95 -75.84
C ALA A 34 -6.46 72.30 -74.45
N SER A 35 -6.74 73.06 -73.39
CA SER A 35 -6.89 72.52 -72.03
C SER A 35 -8.12 71.62 -71.89
N ILE A 36 -9.26 71.96 -72.49
CA ILE A 36 -10.44 71.10 -72.52
C ILE A 36 -10.15 69.79 -73.27
N LEU A 37 -9.46 69.85 -74.42
CA LEU A 37 -9.09 68.66 -75.20
C LEU A 37 -8.15 67.75 -74.40
N ILE A 38 -7.11 68.32 -73.77
CA ILE A 38 -6.18 67.57 -72.92
C ILE A 38 -6.92 66.94 -71.74
N GLY A 39 -7.83 67.67 -71.11
CA GLY A 39 -8.64 67.17 -70.01
C GLY A 39 -9.59 66.03 -70.43
N ALA A 40 -10.23 66.14 -71.60
CA ALA A 40 -11.08 65.09 -72.16
C ALA A 40 -10.28 63.82 -72.49
N VAL A 41 -9.12 63.96 -73.13
CA VAL A 41 -8.21 62.83 -73.40
C VAL A 41 -7.75 62.18 -72.10
N SER A 42 -7.39 62.99 -71.10
CA SER A 42 -6.99 62.49 -69.77
C SER A 42 -8.11 61.73 -69.06
N LEU A 43 -9.36 62.21 -69.12
CA LEU A 43 -10.53 61.51 -68.57
C LEU A 43 -10.84 60.19 -69.30
N VAL A 44 -10.79 60.17 -70.64
CA VAL A 44 -10.98 58.93 -71.41
C VAL A 44 -9.88 57.92 -71.10
N PHE A 45 -8.63 58.39 -70.97
CA PHE A 45 -7.51 57.54 -70.58
C PHE A 45 -7.65 57.01 -69.14
N ALA A 46 -8.08 57.84 -68.19
CA ALA A 46 -8.36 57.43 -66.82
C ALA A 46 -9.54 56.44 -66.76
N ALA A 47 -10.61 56.66 -67.53
CA ALA A 47 -11.76 55.76 -67.59
C ALA A 47 -11.39 54.40 -68.18
N THR A 48 -10.66 54.38 -69.30
CA THR A 48 -10.18 53.13 -69.93
C THR A 48 -9.24 52.38 -69.00
N LEU A 49 -8.25 53.05 -68.39
CA LEU A 49 -7.36 52.42 -67.40
C LEU A 49 -8.11 51.93 -66.16
N GLY A 50 -9.16 52.64 -65.73
CA GLY A 50 -10.03 52.24 -64.64
C GLY A 50 -10.82 50.97 -64.95
N VAL A 51 -11.33 50.85 -66.17
CA VAL A 51 -11.99 49.63 -66.65
C VAL A 51 -10.98 48.48 -66.70
N PHE A 52 -9.80 48.67 -67.32
CA PHE A 52 -8.77 47.62 -67.39
C PHE A 52 -8.31 47.14 -66.01
N THR A 53 -8.10 48.05 -65.06
CA THR A 53 -7.71 47.69 -63.68
C THR A 53 -8.80 46.95 -62.92
N LYS A 54 -10.08 47.23 -63.19
CA LYS A 54 -11.20 46.46 -62.62
C LYS A 54 -11.39 45.08 -63.27
N LEU A 55 -11.13 44.97 -64.57
CA LEU A 55 -11.27 43.71 -65.31
C LEU A 55 -10.08 42.75 -65.10
N TYR A 56 -8.91 43.28 -64.74
CA TYR A 56 -7.72 42.46 -64.53
C TYR A 56 -7.66 41.91 -63.10
N GLN A 57 -7.96 40.62 -62.94
CA GLN A 57 -7.76 39.93 -61.67
C GLN A 57 -6.45 39.13 -61.68
N LYS A 58 -5.77 39.13 -60.54
CA LYS A 58 -4.50 38.41 -60.31
C LYS A 58 -4.73 37.24 -59.36
N THR A 59 -4.09 36.11 -59.63
CA THR A 59 -4.03 34.98 -58.69
C THR A 59 -2.97 35.22 -57.63
N LYS A 60 -3.17 34.63 -56.45
CA LYS A 60 -2.08 34.41 -55.48
C LYS A 60 -1.33 33.14 -55.86
N ALA A 61 -0.12 32.95 -55.35
CA ALA A 61 0.65 31.72 -55.59
C ALA A 61 -0.04 30.45 -55.06
N SER A 62 -0.88 30.58 -54.02
CA SER A 62 -1.63 29.47 -53.44
C SER A 62 -3.02 29.25 -54.07
N GLU A 63 -3.36 29.96 -55.15
CA GLU A 63 -4.69 29.90 -55.76
C GLU A 63 -4.61 29.82 -57.29
N ALA A 64 -5.45 28.97 -57.88
CA ALA A 64 -5.64 28.90 -59.33
C ALA A 64 -7.02 29.43 -59.73
N PHE A 65 -7.08 30.09 -60.88
CA PHE A 65 -8.33 30.59 -61.44
C PHE A 65 -8.76 29.74 -62.64
N VAL A 66 -10.02 29.32 -62.62
CA VAL A 66 -10.68 28.71 -63.77
C VAL A 66 -11.67 29.72 -64.32
N ARG A 67 -11.35 30.26 -65.49
CA ARG A 67 -12.23 31.14 -66.24
C ARG A 67 -13.09 30.31 -67.19
N THR A 68 -14.41 30.45 -67.07
CA THR A 68 -15.40 29.83 -67.97
C THR A 68 -16.16 30.92 -68.74
N GLY A 69 -16.91 30.57 -69.78
CA GLY A 69 -17.67 31.52 -70.62
C GLY A 69 -17.07 31.71 -72.03
N ALA A 70 -17.11 32.94 -72.57
CA ALA A 70 -16.62 33.20 -73.92
C ALA A 70 -15.12 32.89 -74.10
N GLY A 71 -14.80 32.19 -75.19
CA GLY A 71 -13.44 31.67 -75.43
C GLY A 71 -13.11 30.41 -74.64
N GLY A 72 -14.10 29.77 -74.00
CA GLY A 72 -13.97 28.46 -73.38
C GLY A 72 -13.27 28.48 -72.02
N ARG A 73 -12.97 27.27 -71.52
CA ARG A 73 -12.39 27.05 -70.19
C ARG A 73 -10.87 27.24 -70.21
N LYS A 74 -10.37 28.17 -69.40
CA LYS A 74 -8.92 28.43 -69.27
C LYS A 74 -8.52 28.45 -67.80
N VAL A 75 -7.49 27.66 -67.48
CA VAL A 75 -6.82 27.66 -66.18
C VAL A 75 -5.69 28.67 -66.20
N ILE A 76 -5.62 29.52 -65.18
CA ILE A 76 -4.55 30.48 -64.97
C ILE A 76 -3.92 30.19 -63.60
N MET A 77 -2.61 29.95 -63.60
CA MET A 77 -1.76 29.79 -62.41
C MET A 77 -0.70 30.91 -62.44
N ASP A 78 -0.32 31.43 -61.28
CA ASP A 78 0.74 32.45 -61.13
C ASP A 78 0.68 33.58 -62.16
N GLY A 79 -0.53 34.13 -62.38
CA GLY A 79 -0.76 35.10 -63.44
C GLY A 79 -1.97 35.97 -63.22
N GLY A 80 -2.30 36.76 -64.22
CA GLY A 80 -3.52 37.55 -64.23
C GLY A 80 -4.26 37.39 -65.54
N ALA A 81 -5.58 37.48 -65.46
CA ALA A 81 -6.47 37.36 -66.60
C ALA A 81 -7.44 38.53 -66.63
N ILE A 82 -7.77 38.97 -67.84
CA ILE A 82 -8.85 39.93 -68.06
C ILE A 82 -10.16 39.15 -68.01
N ILE A 83 -10.99 39.48 -67.03
CA ILE A 83 -12.28 38.85 -66.77
C ILE A 83 -13.34 39.91 -66.97
N VAL A 84 -14.30 39.61 -67.84
CA VAL A 84 -15.40 40.51 -68.20
C VAL A 84 -16.64 39.93 -67.54
N PRO A 85 -17.18 40.54 -66.46
CA PRO A 85 -18.20 39.93 -65.61
C PRO A 85 -19.47 39.45 -66.33
N PHE A 86 -19.80 40.05 -67.48
CA PHE A 86 -20.99 39.67 -68.25
C PHE A 86 -20.80 38.43 -69.13
N VAL A 87 -19.55 38.08 -69.47
CA VAL A 87 -19.24 37.03 -70.45
C VAL A 87 -18.36 35.92 -69.89
N HIS A 88 -17.72 36.16 -68.74
CA HIS A 88 -16.82 35.24 -68.08
C HIS A 88 -17.23 35.05 -66.62
N GLU A 89 -17.25 33.79 -66.19
CA GLU A 89 -17.38 33.41 -64.78
C GLU A 89 -16.03 32.92 -64.26
N LEU A 90 -15.72 33.23 -63.01
CA LEU A 90 -14.44 32.93 -62.38
C LEU A 90 -14.67 32.02 -61.19
N VAL A 91 -14.08 30.82 -61.23
CA VAL A 91 -14.03 29.92 -60.08
C VAL A 91 -12.62 29.94 -59.51
N ARG A 92 -12.52 30.14 -58.20
CA ARG A 92 -11.25 30.14 -57.47
C ARG A 92 -11.03 28.78 -56.81
N VAL A 93 -9.89 28.17 -57.10
CA VAL A 93 -9.47 26.88 -56.53
C VAL A 93 -8.26 27.11 -55.65
N SER A 94 -8.32 26.67 -54.39
CA SER A 94 -7.17 26.69 -53.49
C SER A 94 -6.21 25.54 -53.84
N LEU A 95 -4.91 25.84 -53.89
CA LEU A 95 -3.84 24.85 -54.05
C LEU A 95 -3.16 24.50 -52.72
N GLU A 96 -3.66 25.06 -51.61
CA GLU A 96 -3.12 24.83 -50.27
C GLU A 96 -3.39 23.39 -49.80
N THR A 97 -2.47 22.85 -49.01
CA THR A 97 -2.63 21.53 -48.38
C THR A 97 -3.68 21.60 -47.28
N LEU A 98 -4.69 20.75 -47.40
CA LEU A 98 -5.74 20.55 -46.42
C LEU A 98 -5.47 19.30 -45.62
N LYS A 99 -5.67 19.40 -44.31
CA LYS A 99 -5.56 18.27 -43.39
C LYS A 99 -6.96 17.70 -43.15
N LEU A 100 -7.21 16.50 -43.63
CA LEU A 100 -8.48 15.79 -43.45
C LEU A 100 -8.31 14.73 -42.37
N ARG A 101 -9.11 14.82 -41.30
CA ARG A 101 -9.11 13.83 -40.23
C ARG A 101 -10.18 12.77 -40.47
N VAL A 102 -9.76 11.51 -40.45
CA VAL A 102 -10.63 10.34 -40.52
C VAL A 102 -10.43 9.51 -39.26
N THR A 103 -11.53 9.29 -38.53
CA THR A 103 -11.53 8.52 -37.28
C THR A 103 -12.46 7.34 -37.44
N ARG A 104 -11.99 6.14 -37.07
CA ARG A 104 -12.76 4.90 -37.03
C ARG A 104 -12.52 4.26 -35.68
N GLN A 105 -13.58 4.11 -34.89
CA GLN A 105 -13.51 3.61 -33.52
C GLN A 105 -14.73 2.74 -33.20
N ASN A 106 -14.62 1.89 -32.18
CA ASN A 106 -15.74 1.13 -31.62
C ASN A 106 -16.44 0.29 -32.72
N GLU A 107 -17.73 0.52 -32.95
CA GLU A 107 -18.52 -0.20 -33.95
C GLU A 107 -18.05 0.05 -35.41
N ASP A 108 -17.47 1.22 -35.67
CA ASP A 108 -16.96 1.64 -36.98
C ASP A 108 -15.47 1.33 -37.20
N ALA A 109 -14.84 0.67 -36.23
CA ALA A 109 -13.44 0.27 -36.28
C ALA A 109 -13.11 -0.57 -37.52
N LEU A 110 -11.84 -0.54 -37.94
CA LEU A 110 -11.38 -1.32 -39.07
C LEU A 110 -11.25 -2.79 -38.68
N ILE A 111 -11.64 -3.70 -39.57
CA ILE A 111 -11.47 -5.13 -39.36
C ILE A 111 -10.17 -5.57 -40.03
N THR A 112 -9.29 -6.18 -39.25
CA THR A 112 -7.99 -6.66 -39.71
C THR A 112 -8.10 -8.05 -40.35
N GLN A 113 -7.00 -8.53 -40.93
CA GLN A 113 -6.91 -9.88 -41.50
C GLN A 113 -7.30 -10.97 -40.48
N ASP A 114 -6.83 -10.84 -39.25
CA ASP A 114 -7.07 -11.72 -38.11
C ASP A 114 -8.40 -11.47 -37.39
N LYS A 115 -9.30 -10.68 -38.00
CA LYS A 115 -10.67 -10.41 -37.52
C LYS A 115 -10.71 -9.68 -36.19
N LEU A 116 -9.62 -9.00 -35.83
CA LEU A 116 -9.60 -8.05 -34.73
C LEU A 116 -10.08 -6.69 -35.22
N ARG A 117 -10.64 -5.90 -34.31
CA ARG A 117 -11.03 -4.52 -34.58
C ARG A 117 -9.92 -3.58 -34.15
N ALA A 118 -9.55 -2.69 -35.06
CA ALA A 118 -8.53 -1.67 -34.86
C ALA A 118 -9.16 -0.28 -34.91
N ASP A 119 -9.02 0.45 -33.81
CA ASP A 119 -9.37 1.85 -33.69
C ASP A 119 -8.25 2.71 -34.28
N ILE A 120 -8.55 3.51 -35.30
CA ILE A 120 -7.57 4.31 -36.03
C ILE A 120 -8.00 5.77 -36.08
N HIS A 121 -7.04 6.65 -35.82
CA HIS A 121 -7.09 8.07 -36.16
C HIS A 121 -6.03 8.35 -37.21
N ALA A 122 -6.48 8.57 -38.44
CA ALA A 122 -5.62 8.90 -39.56
C ALA A 122 -5.83 10.35 -40.00
N GLU A 123 -4.72 11.00 -40.35
CA GLU A 123 -4.70 12.37 -40.85
C GLU A 123 -4.11 12.34 -42.27
N PHE A 124 -4.93 12.74 -43.23
CA PHE A 124 -4.61 12.76 -44.66
C PHE A 124 -4.32 14.20 -45.07
N PHE A 125 -3.15 14.44 -45.66
CA PHE A 125 -2.77 15.74 -46.20
C PHE A 125 -3.04 15.72 -47.69
N VAL A 126 -4.09 16.42 -48.11
CA VAL A 126 -4.59 16.41 -49.49
C VAL A 126 -4.47 17.81 -50.08
N ARG A 127 -4.08 17.90 -51.36
CA ARG A 127 -4.05 19.16 -52.09
C ARG A 127 -4.43 18.95 -53.55
N VAL A 128 -4.75 20.03 -54.25
CA VAL A 128 -4.93 19.99 -55.71
C VAL A 128 -3.56 19.89 -56.36
N GLN A 129 -3.43 19.01 -57.35
CA GLN A 129 -2.23 18.96 -58.17
C GLN A 129 -2.17 20.21 -59.06
N PRO A 130 -1.03 20.93 -59.14
CA PRO A 130 -0.90 22.16 -59.92
C PRO A 130 -0.76 21.88 -61.42
N ASP A 131 -1.64 21.04 -61.95
CA ASP A 131 -1.76 20.75 -63.37
C ASP A 131 -3.11 21.23 -63.90
N ARG A 132 -3.16 21.44 -65.22
CA ARG A 132 -4.35 22.02 -65.85
C ARG A 132 -5.59 21.13 -65.71
N GLU A 133 -5.44 19.81 -65.76
CA GLU A 133 -6.57 18.89 -65.78
C GLU A 133 -7.15 18.72 -64.37
N SER A 134 -6.31 18.52 -63.36
CA SER A 134 -6.71 18.41 -61.97
C SER A 134 -7.37 19.68 -61.46
N ILE A 135 -6.85 20.86 -61.79
CA ILE A 135 -7.48 22.13 -61.41
C ILE A 135 -8.87 22.26 -62.06
N LEU A 136 -9.04 21.81 -63.30
CA LEU A 136 -10.35 21.80 -63.95
C LEU A 136 -11.32 20.83 -63.27
N GLN A 137 -10.88 19.63 -62.89
CA GLN A 137 -11.75 18.68 -62.19
C GLN A 137 -12.12 19.20 -60.79
N ALA A 138 -11.14 19.69 -60.03
CA ALA A 138 -11.37 20.30 -58.72
C ALA A 138 -12.34 21.49 -58.80
N SER A 139 -12.24 22.31 -59.86
CA SER A 139 -13.17 23.44 -60.07
C SER A 139 -14.61 23.01 -60.33
N ARG A 140 -14.83 21.80 -60.87
CA ARG A 140 -16.17 21.25 -61.12
C ARG A 140 -16.76 20.59 -59.88
N SER A 141 -15.96 19.82 -59.13
CA SER A 141 -16.43 19.08 -57.97
C SER A 141 -16.65 19.97 -56.75
N LEU A 142 -15.69 20.86 -56.45
CA LEU A 142 -15.69 21.66 -55.24
C LEU A 142 -15.72 23.17 -55.51
N GLY A 143 -15.11 23.62 -56.60
CA GLY A 143 -15.11 25.04 -56.98
C GLY A 143 -14.63 25.93 -55.82
N GLU A 144 -15.46 26.91 -55.42
CA GLU A 144 -15.15 27.82 -54.31
C GLU A 144 -15.16 27.14 -52.92
N ARG A 145 -15.85 25.99 -52.79
CA ARG A 145 -15.92 25.21 -51.54
C ARG A 145 -14.62 24.47 -51.22
N MET A 146 -13.62 24.53 -52.09
CA MET A 146 -12.27 24.01 -51.85
C MET A 146 -11.58 24.61 -50.62
N ARG A 147 -11.98 25.82 -50.19
CA ARG A 147 -11.44 26.42 -48.95
C ARG A 147 -12.04 25.81 -47.67
N GLU A 148 -13.16 25.10 -47.80
CA GLU A 148 -13.89 24.55 -46.67
C GLU A 148 -13.49 23.08 -46.47
N GLU A 149 -12.83 22.79 -45.35
CA GLU A 149 -12.39 21.43 -45.01
C GLU A 149 -13.57 20.44 -45.00
N SER A 150 -14.73 20.85 -44.48
CA SER A 150 -15.94 20.03 -44.37
C SER A 150 -16.45 19.56 -45.75
N ALA A 151 -16.39 20.43 -46.76
CA ALA A 151 -16.88 20.14 -48.10
C ALA A 151 -15.94 19.17 -48.83
N VAL A 152 -14.62 19.37 -48.69
CA VAL A 152 -13.62 18.45 -49.23
C VAL A 152 -13.73 17.10 -48.55
N ARG A 153 -13.84 17.08 -47.21
CA ARG A 153 -14.03 15.87 -46.41
C ARG A 153 -15.26 15.09 -46.85
N ALA A 154 -16.41 15.74 -47.00
CA ALA A 154 -17.65 15.09 -47.44
C ALA A 154 -17.54 14.42 -48.82
N LEU A 155 -16.68 14.92 -49.72
CA LEU A 155 -16.50 14.34 -51.05
C LEU A 155 -15.62 13.09 -51.05
N VAL A 156 -14.61 13.04 -50.18
CA VAL A 156 -13.55 12.01 -50.24
C VAL A 156 -13.51 11.08 -49.03
N GLU A 157 -14.16 11.40 -47.91
CA GLU A 157 -14.09 10.63 -46.66
C GLU A 157 -14.44 9.16 -46.88
N ASP A 158 -15.52 8.86 -47.61
CA ASP A 158 -15.94 7.48 -47.88
C ASP A 158 -14.89 6.69 -48.68
N LYS A 159 -14.20 7.35 -49.62
CA LYS A 159 -13.12 6.74 -50.41
C LYS A 159 -11.88 6.48 -49.54
N LEU A 160 -11.51 7.44 -48.69
CA LEU A 160 -10.41 7.29 -47.73
C LEU A 160 -10.69 6.15 -46.72
N VAL A 161 -11.92 6.08 -46.21
CA VAL A 161 -12.36 4.99 -45.31
C VAL A 161 -12.36 3.65 -46.03
N SER A 162 -12.81 3.61 -47.28
CA SER A 162 -12.78 2.39 -48.10
C SER A 162 -11.36 1.86 -48.30
N ALA A 163 -10.41 2.74 -48.61
CA ALA A 163 -9.00 2.37 -48.75
C ALA A 163 -8.38 1.90 -47.43
N LEU A 164 -8.65 2.60 -46.32
CA LEU A 164 -8.22 2.16 -44.98
C LEU A 164 -8.76 0.77 -44.64
N ARG A 165 -10.04 0.49 -44.92
CA ARG A 165 -10.66 -0.83 -44.70
C ARG A 165 -10.01 -1.90 -45.56
N THR A 166 -9.73 -1.59 -46.82
CA THR A 166 -9.13 -2.54 -47.77
C THR A 166 -7.70 -2.89 -47.35
N ALA A 167 -6.88 -1.89 -47.01
CA ALA A 167 -5.52 -2.10 -46.55
C ALA A 167 -5.48 -2.82 -45.18
N ALA A 168 -6.38 -2.47 -44.26
CA ALA A 168 -6.45 -3.10 -42.94
C ALA A 168 -6.84 -4.59 -43.03
N ALA A 169 -7.74 -4.95 -43.94
CA ALA A 169 -8.17 -6.33 -44.14
C ALA A 169 -7.03 -7.26 -44.65
N MET A 170 -5.95 -6.71 -45.20
CA MET A 170 -4.79 -7.47 -45.72
C MET A 170 -3.70 -7.71 -44.67
N LYS A 171 -3.69 -6.95 -43.56
CA LYS A 171 -2.65 -7.00 -42.52
C LYS A 171 -3.24 -7.44 -41.18
N THR A 172 -2.45 -8.09 -40.32
CA THR A 172 -2.86 -8.40 -38.95
C THR A 172 -2.78 -7.16 -38.06
N LEU A 173 -3.45 -7.18 -36.89
CA LEU A 173 -3.38 -6.06 -35.94
C LEU A 173 -1.92 -5.73 -35.52
N GLU A 174 -1.10 -6.76 -35.33
CA GLU A 174 0.32 -6.60 -34.98
C GLU A 174 1.11 -5.93 -36.10
N GLN A 175 0.87 -6.31 -37.37
CA GLN A 175 1.51 -5.68 -38.53
C GLN A 175 1.08 -4.22 -38.69
N LEU A 176 -0.18 -3.89 -38.43
CA LEU A 176 -0.64 -2.49 -38.44
C LEU A 176 0.10 -1.63 -37.41
N ASN A 177 0.53 -2.23 -36.29
CA ASN A 177 1.26 -1.52 -35.24
C ASN A 177 2.77 -1.45 -35.49
N SER A 178 3.38 -2.53 -35.98
CA SER A 178 4.83 -2.66 -36.19
C SER A 178 5.32 -2.20 -37.57
N GLU A 179 4.55 -2.46 -38.63
CA GLU A 179 4.86 -2.15 -40.04
C GLU A 179 4.01 -0.98 -40.56
N ARG A 180 3.91 0.10 -39.78
CA ARG A 180 3.01 1.25 -40.07
C ARG A 180 3.26 1.88 -41.44
N ASP A 181 4.52 2.04 -41.83
CA ASP A 181 4.89 2.69 -43.08
C ASP A 181 4.45 1.88 -44.32
N GLU A 182 4.48 0.55 -44.22
CA GLU A 182 4.04 -0.33 -45.30
C GLU A 182 2.51 -0.26 -45.46
N PHE A 183 1.77 -0.30 -44.35
CA PHE A 183 0.33 -0.08 -44.35
C PHE A 183 -0.04 1.28 -44.97
N LEU A 184 0.64 2.35 -44.56
CA LEU A 184 0.39 3.70 -45.09
C LEU A 184 0.70 3.80 -46.58
N THR A 185 1.78 3.18 -47.04
CA THR A 185 2.14 3.12 -48.46
C THR A 185 1.05 2.43 -49.28
N GLU A 186 0.47 1.35 -48.76
CA GLU A 186 -0.62 0.65 -49.44
C GLU A 186 -1.91 1.47 -49.48
N VAL A 187 -2.24 2.16 -48.38
CA VAL A 187 -3.37 3.11 -48.35
C VAL A 187 -3.16 4.22 -49.39
N MET A 188 -1.95 4.76 -49.52
CA MET A 188 -1.65 5.80 -50.51
C MET A 188 -1.90 5.33 -51.94
N LYS A 189 -1.45 4.10 -52.30
CA LYS A 189 -1.67 3.52 -53.63
C LYS A 189 -3.15 3.30 -53.94
N LEU A 190 -3.92 2.82 -52.98
CA LEU A 190 -5.36 2.56 -53.15
C LEU A 190 -6.16 3.85 -53.39
N VAL A 191 -5.77 4.94 -52.72
CA VAL A 191 -6.45 6.22 -52.76
C VAL A 191 -6.06 7.08 -53.98
N GLU A 192 -4.91 6.84 -54.59
CA GLU A 192 -4.32 7.69 -55.64
C GLU A 192 -5.30 7.96 -56.80
N ASN A 193 -5.82 6.91 -57.43
CA ASN A 193 -6.77 7.03 -58.56
C ASN A 193 -8.09 7.69 -58.14
N ASP A 194 -8.53 7.41 -56.91
CA ASP A 194 -9.79 7.85 -56.34
C ASP A 194 -9.81 9.37 -56.07
N LEU A 195 -8.68 9.93 -55.63
CA LEU A 195 -8.51 11.37 -55.46
C LEU A 195 -8.25 12.09 -56.79
N LEU A 196 -7.46 11.49 -57.69
CA LEU A 196 -7.17 12.07 -59.00
C LEU A 196 -8.44 12.31 -59.83
N SER A 197 -9.47 11.48 -59.68
CA SER A 197 -10.78 11.70 -60.32
C SER A 197 -11.42 13.06 -59.99
N ASN A 198 -11.07 13.65 -58.84
CA ASN A 198 -11.52 14.97 -58.39
C ASN A 198 -10.43 16.05 -58.50
N GLY A 199 -9.28 15.73 -59.10
CA GLY A 199 -8.13 16.62 -59.20
C GLY A 199 -7.36 16.80 -57.89
N LEU A 200 -7.55 15.88 -56.94
CA LEU A 200 -6.87 15.89 -55.65
C LEU A 200 -5.73 14.88 -55.67
N ILE A 201 -4.66 15.18 -54.93
CA ILE A 201 -3.56 14.26 -54.67
C ILE A 201 -3.29 14.19 -53.17
N LEU A 202 -2.84 13.02 -52.75
CA LEU A 202 -2.41 12.76 -51.39
C LEU A 202 -0.93 13.10 -51.26
N GLU A 203 -0.61 14.07 -50.42
CA GLU A 203 0.78 14.46 -50.14
C GLU A 203 1.42 13.50 -49.14
N THR A 204 0.73 13.25 -48.02
CA THR A 204 1.16 12.28 -47.02
C THR A 204 -0.01 11.82 -46.16
N VAL A 205 0.16 10.67 -45.50
CA VAL A 205 -0.77 10.15 -44.49
C VAL A 205 0.00 9.89 -43.22
N THR A 206 -0.63 10.18 -42.09
CA THR A 206 -0.08 9.87 -40.77
C THR A 206 -1.15 9.22 -39.90
N ILE A 207 -0.72 8.35 -39.00
CA ILE A 207 -1.60 7.72 -38.00
C ILE A 207 -1.32 8.38 -36.65
N SER A 208 -2.29 9.14 -36.14
CA SER A 208 -2.17 9.80 -34.84
C SER A 208 -2.34 8.82 -33.67
N ARG A 209 -3.21 7.82 -33.83
CA ARG A 209 -3.49 6.79 -32.82
C ARG A 209 -3.96 5.51 -33.51
N LEU A 210 -3.47 4.38 -33.01
CA LEU A 210 -3.84 3.03 -33.41
C LEU A 210 -3.96 2.21 -32.13
N ASP A 211 -5.10 1.60 -31.89
CA ASP A 211 -5.30 0.70 -30.75
C ASP A 211 -6.27 -0.44 -31.11
N GLN A 212 -6.29 -1.48 -30.29
CA GLN A 212 -7.34 -2.49 -30.36
C GLN A 212 -8.64 -1.93 -29.79
N THR A 213 -9.76 -2.17 -30.47
CA THR A 213 -11.08 -1.84 -29.92
C THR A 213 -11.38 -2.69 -28.68
N ASP A 214 -11.94 -2.06 -27.63
CA ASP A 214 -12.35 -2.76 -26.41
C ASP A 214 -13.39 -3.85 -26.69
N GLU A 215 -13.33 -4.94 -25.90
CA GLU A 215 -14.22 -6.10 -26.06
C GLU A 215 -15.71 -5.75 -25.87
N VAL A 216 -16.03 -4.68 -25.13
CA VAL A 216 -17.40 -4.21 -24.90
C VAL A 216 -18.11 -3.80 -26.19
N TYR A 217 -17.35 -3.35 -27.20
CA TYR A 217 -17.92 -2.94 -28.49
C TYR A 217 -17.98 -4.09 -29.51
N LEU A 218 -17.51 -5.30 -29.15
CA LEU A 218 -17.58 -6.49 -30.01
C LEU A 218 -18.93 -7.20 -29.80
N LYS A 219 -19.77 -7.28 -30.85
CA LYS A 219 -21.11 -7.85 -30.76
C LYS A 219 -21.09 -9.36 -30.98
N GLU A 220 -21.57 -10.16 -30.02
CA GLU A 220 -21.66 -11.63 -30.15
C GLU A 220 -22.49 -12.10 -31.35
N SER A 221 -23.50 -11.32 -31.73
CA SER A 221 -24.35 -11.61 -32.89
C SER A 221 -23.63 -11.45 -34.23
N ASN A 222 -22.47 -10.78 -34.27
CA ASN A 222 -21.69 -10.57 -35.49
C ASN A 222 -20.61 -11.67 -35.60
N ILE A 223 -20.59 -12.37 -36.75
CA ILE A 223 -19.65 -13.47 -37.00
C ILE A 223 -18.18 -13.02 -36.92
N PHE A 224 -17.86 -11.83 -37.42
CA PHE A 224 -16.49 -11.32 -37.41
C PHE A 224 -16.05 -10.97 -35.99
N ASP A 225 -16.93 -10.33 -35.22
CA ASP A 225 -16.65 -9.96 -33.83
C ASP A 225 -16.53 -11.22 -32.95
N ALA A 226 -17.37 -12.23 -33.18
CA ALA A 226 -17.28 -13.52 -32.49
C ALA A 226 -15.94 -14.24 -32.79
N GLN A 227 -15.47 -14.21 -34.04
CA GLN A 227 -14.15 -14.72 -34.41
C GLN A 227 -13.01 -13.93 -33.75
N GLY A 228 -13.11 -12.60 -33.75
CA GLY A 228 -12.16 -11.72 -33.07
C GLY A 228 -12.08 -12.00 -31.57
N ARG A 229 -13.22 -12.10 -30.87
CA ARG A 229 -13.28 -12.45 -29.44
C ARG A 229 -12.69 -13.82 -29.14
N ARG A 230 -13.00 -14.83 -29.95
CA ARG A 230 -12.35 -16.14 -29.85
C ARG A 230 -10.84 -16.02 -29.99
N LYS A 231 -10.36 -15.20 -30.94
CA LYS A 231 -8.92 -15.00 -31.16
C LYS A 231 -8.25 -14.28 -29.99
N ILE A 232 -8.88 -13.24 -29.44
CA ILE A 232 -8.42 -12.53 -28.24
C ILE A 232 -8.35 -13.51 -27.06
N ALA A 233 -9.38 -14.31 -26.84
CA ALA A 233 -9.41 -15.30 -25.77
C ALA A 233 -8.33 -16.38 -25.95
N GLU A 234 -8.12 -16.87 -27.17
CA GLU A 234 -7.05 -17.81 -27.50
C GLU A 234 -5.67 -17.23 -27.16
N ILE A 235 -5.33 -16.06 -27.70
CA ILE A 235 -4.04 -15.38 -27.47
C ILE A 235 -3.84 -15.09 -25.98
N THR A 236 -4.89 -14.58 -25.31
CA THR A 236 -4.84 -14.26 -23.88
C THR A 236 -4.60 -15.51 -23.06
N GLN A 237 -5.31 -16.60 -23.34
CA GLN A 237 -5.15 -17.86 -22.62
C GLN A 237 -3.76 -18.44 -22.84
N THR A 238 -3.25 -18.46 -24.07
CA THR A 238 -1.88 -18.90 -24.40
C THR A 238 -0.84 -18.08 -23.63
N ASN A 239 -0.97 -16.76 -23.61
CA ASN A 239 -0.06 -15.88 -22.89
C ASN A 239 -0.12 -16.09 -21.37
N LEU A 240 -1.32 -16.33 -20.82
CA LEU A 240 -1.49 -16.63 -19.40
C LEU A 240 -0.88 -17.99 -19.04
N THR A 241 -1.05 -19.02 -19.87
CA THR A 241 -0.43 -20.34 -19.64
C THR A 241 1.08 -20.29 -19.75
N GLU A 242 1.64 -19.59 -20.75
CA GLU A 242 3.09 -19.42 -20.89
C GLU A 242 3.67 -18.61 -19.73
N ARG A 243 3.00 -17.52 -19.33
CA ARG A 243 3.39 -16.76 -18.13
C ARG A 243 3.39 -17.66 -16.89
N ASN A 244 2.33 -18.46 -16.69
CA ASN A 244 2.24 -19.35 -15.55
C ASN A 244 3.39 -20.38 -15.56
N ARG A 245 3.64 -21.01 -16.73
CA ARG A 245 4.74 -21.96 -16.92
C ARG A 245 6.09 -21.34 -16.54
N LEU A 246 6.40 -20.16 -17.06
CA LEU A 246 7.64 -19.44 -16.75
C LEU A 246 7.75 -19.08 -15.26
N VAL A 247 6.66 -18.65 -14.62
CA VAL A 247 6.64 -18.37 -13.18
C VAL A 247 6.90 -19.65 -12.37
N ARG A 248 6.27 -20.78 -12.73
CA ARG A 248 6.47 -22.07 -12.06
C ARG A 248 7.88 -22.61 -12.25
N GLU A 249 8.42 -22.56 -13.46
CA GLU A 249 9.81 -22.93 -13.75
C GLU A 249 10.78 -22.06 -12.94
N GLY A 250 10.54 -20.75 -12.88
CA GLY A 250 11.31 -19.82 -12.04
C GLY A 250 11.20 -20.12 -10.54
N GLU A 251 10.03 -20.50 -10.03
CA GLU A 251 9.83 -20.94 -8.65
C GLU A 251 10.59 -22.23 -8.34
N GLN A 252 10.52 -23.22 -9.23
CA GLN A 252 11.25 -24.49 -9.08
C GLN A 252 12.77 -24.27 -9.11
N ALA A 253 13.26 -23.47 -10.06
CA ALA A 253 14.68 -23.14 -10.17
C ALA A 253 15.20 -22.42 -8.90
N ARG A 254 14.45 -21.42 -8.40
CA ARG A 254 14.79 -20.76 -7.13
C ARG A 254 14.76 -21.73 -5.96
N LYS A 255 13.72 -22.55 -5.84
CA LYS A 255 13.61 -23.50 -4.72
C LYS A 255 14.73 -24.54 -4.74
N ALA A 256 15.10 -25.04 -5.91
CA ALA A 256 16.25 -25.94 -6.06
C ALA A 256 17.56 -25.25 -5.66
N GLN A 257 17.74 -23.99 -6.06
CA GLN A 257 18.89 -23.19 -5.62
C GLN A 257 18.90 -22.94 -4.11
N ASP A 258 17.73 -22.68 -3.51
CA ASP A 258 17.59 -22.50 -2.06
C ASP A 258 17.95 -23.79 -1.31
N VAL A 259 17.44 -24.94 -1.75
CA VAL A 259 17.76 -26.24 -1.13
C VAL A 259 19.25 -26.56 -1.23
N THR A 260 19.87 -26.37 -2.39
CA THR A 260 21.31 -26.57 -2.55
C THR A 260 22.13 -25.60 -1.71
N THR A 261 21.66 -24.36 -1.54
CA THR A 261 22.27 -23.37 -0.66
C THR A 261 22.13 -23.78 0.81
N GLN A 262 20.95 -24.22 1.25
CA GLN A 262 20.71 -24.70 2.60
C GLN A 262 21.55 -25.93 2.93
N GLN A 263 21.68 -26.89 2.01
CA GLN A 263 22.56 -28.06 2.18
C GLN A 263 24.01 -27.62 2.39
N ARG A 264 24.53 -26.72 1.56
CA ARG A 264 25.88 -26.16 1.74
C ARG A 264 26.06 -25.44 3.07
N VAL A 265 25.07 -24.67 3.51
CA VAL A 265 25.11 -24.00 4.81
C VAL A 265 25.20 -25.02 5.95
N LEU A 266 24.35 -26.06 5.92
CA LEU A 266 24.36 -27.11 6.93
C LEU A 266 25.69 -27.90 6.95
N ASP A 267 26.25 -28.19 5.78
CA ASP A 267 27.56 -28.86 5.65
C ASP A 267 28.68 -27.98 6.25
N LEU A 268 28.65 -26.68 5.97
CA LEU A 268 29.58 -25.71 6.56
C LEU A 268 29.42 -25.61 8.08
N GLU A 269 28.20 -25.60 8.60
CA GLU A 269 27.93 -25.61 10.04
C GLU A 269 28.40 -26.91 10.73
N GLN A 270 28.27 -28.06 10.06
CA GLN A 270 28.82 -29.32 10.56
C GLN A 270 30.34 -29.26 10.62
N LEU A 271 30.99 -28.82 9.53
CA LEU A 271 32.44 -28.63 9.48
C LEU A 271 32.92 -27.64 10.56
N GLU A 272 32.19 -26.54 10.79
CA GLU A 272 32.52 -25.59 11.84
C GLU A 272 32.39 -26.22 13.23
N ARG A 273 31.31 -26.97 13.50
CA ARG A 273 31.13 -27.69 14.77
C ARG A 273 32.22 -28.72 14.99
N GLU A 274 32.59 -29.48 13.97
CA GLU A 274 33.71 -30.42 14.05
C GLU A 274 35.04 -29.71 14.31
N ALA A 275 35.32 -28.61 13.60
CA ALA A 275 36.53 -27.82 13.78
C ALA A 275 36.61 -27.24 15.20
N ARG A 276 35.50 -26.69 15.73
CA ARG A 276 35.40 -26.20 17.11
C ARG A 276 35.58 -27.32 18.13
N ALA A 277 34.98 -28.49 17.92
CA ALA A 277 35.12 -29.64 18.80
C ALA A 277 36.56 -30.18 18.82
N ARG A 278 37.21 -30.27 17.64
CA ARG A 278 38.63 -30.63 17.53
C ARG A 278 39.52 -29.62 18.25
N GLN A 279 39.30 -28.33 18.03
CA GLN A 279 40.03 -27.27 18.71
C GLN A 279 39.83 -27.35 20.23
N ALA A 280 38.60 -27.54 20.72
CA ALA A 280 38.32 -27.68 22.14
C ALA A 280 38.98 -28.92 22.77
N ALA A 281 38.96 -30.06 22.07
CA ALA A 281 39.65 -31.27 22.52
C ALA A 281 41.17 -31.08 22.57
N GLU A 282 41.73 -30.35 21.61
CA GLU A 282 43.16 -30.06 21.54
C GLU A 282 43.59 -29.08 22.64
N VAL A 283 42.80 -28.02 22.89
CA VAL A 283 42.97 -27.12 24.04
C VAL A 283 42.88 -27.89 25.35
N ALA A 284 41.86 -28.72 25.56
CA ALA A 284 41.71 -29.52 26.77
C ALA A 284 42.89 -30.49 26.98
N LYS A 285 43.42 -31.07 25.89
CA LYS A 285 44.62 -31.92 25.95
C LYS A 285 45.85 -31.11 26.37
N VAL A 286 46.06 -29.93 25.80
CA VAL A 286 47.16 -29.03 26.16
C VAL A 286 47.02 -28.55 27.61
N GLU A 287 45.82 -28.18 28.04
CA GLU A 287 45.51 -27.80 29.43
C GLU A 287 45.73 -28.94 30.42
N ALA A 288 45.34 -30.17 30.07
CA ALA A 288 45.60 -31.34 30.89
C ALA A 288 47.11 -31.62 31.01
N GLN A 289 47.86 -31.52 29.91
CA GLN A 289 49.32 -31.69 29.91
C GLN A 289 50.04 -30.59 30.69
N THR A 290 49.63 -29.33 30.53
CA THR A 290 50.19 -28.19 31.27
C THR A 290 49.85 -28.30 32.76
N THR A 291 48.62 -28.68 33.12
CA THR A 291 48.23 -28.92 34.52
C THR A 291 48.99 -30.09 35.12
N GLN A 292 49.15 -31.20 34.40
CA GLN A 292 49.90 -32.37 34.88
C GLN A 292 51.39 -32.03 35.06
N SER A 293 52.00 -31.31 34.12
CA SER A 293 53.40 -30.86 34.26
C SER A 293 53.57 -29.82 35.37
N ALA A 294 52.62 -28.90 35.55
CA ALA A 294 52.62 -27.95 36.66
C ALA A 294 52.47 -28.67 38.01
N ARG A 295 51.58 -29.67 38.11
CA ARG A 295 51.44 -30.52 39.31
C ARG A 295 52.72 -31.31 39.58
N ALA A 296 53.34 -31.90 38.56
CA ALA A 296 54.60 -32.62 38.71
C ALA A 296 55.72 -31.71 39.25
N LYS A 297 55.86 -30.50 38.70
CA LYS A 297 56.81 -29.49 39.18
C LYS A 297 56.49 -29.02 40.60
N ALA A 298 55.21 -28.86 40.94
CA ALA A 298 54.80 -28.47 42.30
C ALA A 298 55.12 -29.56 43.32
N ILE A 299 54.87 -30.83 43.00
CA ILE A 299 55.24 -31.98 43.85
C ILE A 299 56.76 -32.07 44.01
N GLU A 300 57.52 -31.84 42.93
CA GLU A 300 58.98 -31.81 42.99
C GLU A 300 59.49 -30.69 43.91
N ALA A 301 58.95 -29.47 43.77
CA ALA A 301 59.27 -28.36 44.64
C ALA A 301 58.87 -28.62 46.11
N GLU A 302 57.71 -29.24 46.36
CA GLU A 302 57.27 -29.61 47.71
C GLU A 302 58.20 -30.65 48.34
N ARG A 303 58.65 -31.65 47.58
CA ARG A 303 59.66 -32.63 48.02
C ARG A 303 60.99 -31.96 48.36
N GLU A 304 61.43 -30.98 47.57
CA GLU A 304 62.66 -30.23 47.88
C GLU A 304 62.54 -29.45 49.19
N VAL A 305 61.39 -28.81 49.43
CA VAL A 305 61.11 -28.10 50.69
C VAL A 305 61.06 -29.09 51.87
N GLU A 306 60.40 -30.23 51.71
CA GLU A 306 60.32 -31.26 52.75
C GLU A 306 61.70 -31.81 53.10
N LEU A 307 62.53 -32.14 52.10
CA LEU A 307 63.91 -32.56 52.30
C LEU A 307 64.75 -31.49 53.00
N ALA A 308 64.54 -30.20 52.67
CA ALA A 308 65.21 -29.09 53.35
C ALA A 308 64.77 -28.96 54.82
N LEU A 309 63.48 -29.18 55.11
CA LEU A 309 62.95 -29.17 56.49
C LEU A 309 63.48 -30.34 57.32
N VAL A 310 63.53 -31.55 56.76
CA VAL A 310 64.10 -32.73 57.42
C VAL A 310 65.57 -32.49 57.77
N ARG A 311 66.38 -32.01 56.81
CA ARG A 311 67.79 -31.65 57.07
C ARG A 311 67.94 -30.60 58.16
N LYS A 312 67.03 -29.62 58.22
CA LYS A 312 67.02 -28.59 59.27
C LYS A 312 66.65 -29.19 60.63
N GLN A 313 65.69 -30.10 60.69
CA GLN A 313 65.31 -30.81 61.92
C GLN A 313 66.44 -31.69 62.43
N GLU A 314 67.09 -32.46 61.56
CA GLU A 314 68.26 -33.29 61.93
C GLU A 314 69.38 -32.41 62.52
N ALA A 315 69.65 -31.24 61.92
CA ALA A 315 70.64 -30.31 62.44
C ALA A 315 70.27 -29.76 63.84
N LEU A 316 68.97 -29.49 64.07
CA LEU A 316 68.48 -29.03 65.38
C LEU A 316 68.55 -30.15 66.45
N GLU A 317 68.23 -31.39 66.09
CA GLU A 317 68.33 -32.53 67.02
C GLU A 317 69.77 -32.80 67.44
N VAL A 318 70.72 -32.74 66.50
CA VAL A 318 72.15 -32.87 66.79
C VAL A 318 72.59 -31.77 67.76
N ALA A 319 72.23 -30.51 67.49
CA ALA A 319 72.54 -29.38 68.37
C ALA A 319 71.92 -29.54 69.78
N SER A 320 70.68 -30.01 69.87
CA SER A 320 70.00 -30.24 71.15
C SER A 320 70.67 -31.35 71.98
N ARG A 321 71.15 -32.42 71.33
CA ARG A 321 71.86 -33.52 72.03
C ARG A 321 73.22 -33.07 72.56
N GLU A 322 73.95 -32.24 71.83
CA GLU A 322 75.21 -31.67 72.30
C GLU A 322 75.00 -30.78 73.54
N GLN A 323 73.94 -29.96 73.54
CA GLN A 323 73.60 -29.12 74.69
C GLN A 323 73.25 -29.94 75.94
N GLN A 324 72.49 -31.02 75.80
CA GLN A 324 72.14 -31.89 76.94
C GLN A 324 73.37 -32.55 77.57
N ARG A 325 74.32 -33.01 76.74
CA ARG A 325 75.58 -33.60 77.24
C ARG A 325 76.42 -32.60 78.03
N ALA A 326 76.41 -31.32 77.66
CA ALA A 326 77.13 -30.29 78.40
C ALA A 326 76.56 -30.04 79.80
N VAL A 327 75.23 -30.13 79.97
CA VAL A 327 74.55 -29.93 81.26
C VAL A 327 74.83 -31.07 82.23
N GLU A 328 74.80 -32.33 81.77
CA GLU A 328 75.01 -33.52 82.61
C GLU A 328 76.43 -33.56 83.23
N ILE A 329 77.44 -33.10 82.50
CA ILE A 329 78.82 -33.02 82.99
C ILE A 329 78.94 -32.00 84.13
N ALA A 330 78.27 -30.85 84.03
CA ALA A 330 78.32 -29.79 85.03
C ALA A 330 77.65 -30.20 86.38
N GLU A 331 76.61 -31.03 86.35
CA GLU A 331 75.94 -31.50 87.56
C GLU A 331 76.79 -32.50 88.37
N ARG A 332 77.59 -33.34 87.68
CA ARG A 332 78.45 -34.34 88.32
C ARG A 332 79.54 -33.72 89.18
N GLU A 333 80.18 -32.65 88.71
CA GLU A 333 81.23 -31.93 89.46
C GLU A 333 80.72 -31.23 90.74
N LYS A 334 79.41 -30.95 90.81
CA LYS A 334 78.80 -30.31 91.98
C LYS A 334 78.60 -31.29 93.13
N GLN A 335 78.36 -32.58 92.84
CA GLN A 335 78.05 -33.59 93.85
C GLN A 335 79.29 -34.02 94.66
N GLU A 336 80.47 -34.06 94.05
CA GLU A 336 81.70 -34.47 94.75
C GLU A 336 82.12 -33.48 95.86
N ARG A 337 81.89 -32.17 95.66
CA ARG A 337 82.24 -31.12 96.64
C ARG A 337 81.41 -31.16 97.92
N VAL A 338 80.23 -31.77 97.90
CA VAL A 338 79.32 -31.83 99.07
C VAL A 338 79.70 -32.97 100.03
N ALA A 339 80.19 -34.10 99.50
CA ALA A 339 80.47 -35.30 100.30
C ALA A 339 81.68 -35.16 101.26
N GLU A 340 82.68 -34.33 100.93
CA GLU A 340 83.84 -34.12 101.82
C GLU A 340 83.51 -33.30 103.07
N ALA A 341 82.50 -32.43 103.01
CA ALA A 341 82.13 -31.54 104.12
C ALA A 341 81.43 -32.28 105.28
N GLU A 342 80.69 -33.36 105.01
CA GLU A 342 79.87 -34.05 106.01
C GLU A 342 80.69 -34.92 106.98
N ARG A 343 81.81 -35.51 106.55
CA ARG A 343 82.63 -36.39 107.40
C ARG A 343 83.25 -35.69 108.61
N LYS A 344 83.46 -34.37 108.55
CA LYS A 344 84.05 -33.59 109.65
C LYS A 344 83.06 -33.25 110.78
N ARG A 345 81.75 -33.31 110.54
CA ARG A 345 80.72 -32.98 111.57
C ARG A 345 80.39 -34.15 112.50
N ALA A 346 80.46 -35.39 112.02
CA ALA A 346 80.00 -36.58 112.76
C ALA A 346 80.81 -36.97 114.01
N THR A 347 82.06 -36.49 114.17
CA THR A 347 82.89 -36.84 115.33
C THR A 347 82.62 -35.98 116.57
N ALA A 348 81.96 -34.82 116.42
CA ALA A 348 81.70 -33.89 117.51
C ALA A 348 80.40 -34.22 118.30
N GLU A 349 79.42 -34.88 117.68
CA GLU A 349 78.09 -35.10 118.30
C GLU A 349 78.04 -36.24 119.33
N ARG A 350 78.96 -37.21 119.31
CA ARG A 350 78.92 -38.37 120.24
C ARG A 350 79.20 -38.04 121.71
N ALA A 351 79.86 -36.93 122.02
CA ALA A 351 80.26 -36.59 123.39
C ALA A 351 79.13 -35.97 124.24
N LEU A 352 78.05 -35.48 123.63
CA LEU A 352 76.95 -34.79 124.34
C LEU A 352 75.82 -35.72 124.82
N ALA A 353 75.69 -36.92 124.21
CA ALA A 353 74.53 -37.79 124.42
C ALA A 353 74.53 -38.57 125.76
N GLU A 354 75.66 -38.72 126.47
CA GLU A 354 75.70 -39.46 127.74
C GLU A 354 75.13 -38.67 128.94
N ALA A 355 74.99 -37.34 128.84
CA ALA A 355 74.54 -36.49 129.96
C ALA A 355 73.00 -36.43 130.14
N GLU A 356 72.21 -36.81 129.13
CA GLU A 356 70.74 -36.68 129.18
C GLU A 356 70.03 -37.83 129.93
N ALA A 357 70.74 -38.90 130.28
CA ALA A 357 70.16 -40.11 130.88
C ALA A 357 69.67 -39.97 132.35
N GLU A 358 70.05 -38.91 133.10
CA GLU A 358 69.70 -38.80 134.53
C GLU A 358 68.42 -38.00 134.84
N ARG A 359 67.92 -37.15 133.93
CA ARG A 359 66.82 -36.21 134.27
C ARG A 359 65.42 -36.82 134.22
N GLU A 360 65.23 -37.95 133.55
CA GLU A 360 63.89 -38.45 133.21
C GLU A 360 63.21 -39.28 134.33
N GLN A 361 63.93 -39.69 135.39
CA GLN A 361 63.35 -40.38 136.56
C GLN A 361 62.48 -39.48 137.47
N ALA A 362 62.53 -38.15 137.31
CA ALA A 362 61.81 -37.22 138.19
C ALA A 362 60.33 -36.99 137.80
N ARG A 363 59.90 -37.39 136.59
CA ARG A 363 58.57 -37.03 136.04
C ARG A 363 57.40 -37.93 136.47
N GLN A 364 57.64 -39.00 137.23
CA GLN A 364 56.65 -40.07 137.49
C GLN A 364 55.75 -39.92 138.75
N ARG A 365 55.56 -38.75 139.39
CA ARG A 365 54.80 -38.70 140.67
C ARG A 365 53.63 -37.73 140.84
N VAL A 366 53.13 -37.00 139.83
CA VAL A 366 52.13 -35.93 140.14
C VAL A 366 50.70 -36.06 139.62
N GLU A 367 50.36 -36.46 138.40
CA GLU A 367 48.97 -36.11 137.97
C GLU A 367 48.16 -37.24 137.34
N THR A 368 47.80 -38.18 138.20
CA THR A 368 46.74 -39.19 138.04
C THR A 368 45.37 -38.69 138.58
N VAL A 369 45.04 -37.39 138.48
CA VAL A 369 43.77 -36.85 139.08
C VAL A 369 43.03 -35.82 138.22
N LYS A 370 43.11 -35.89 136.88
CA LYS A 370 42.17 -35.15 136.00
C LYS A 370 41.54 -36.05 134.94
N VAL A 371 41.15 -37.24 135.39
CA VAL A 371 40.10 -38.06 134.79
C VAL A 371 38.82 -37.77 135.56
N THR A 372 38.04 -36.80 135.08
CA THR A 372 36.59 -36.62 135.32
C THR A 372 36.17 -35.33 134.62
N GLU A 373 34.91 -35.24 134.19
CA GLU A 373 34.32 -34.20 133.35
C GLU A 373 34.58 -34.45 131.86
N GLU A 374 34.09 -35.54 131.27
CA GLU A 374 32.66 -35.71 130.93
C GLU A 374 32.05 -34.49 130.21
N ALA A 375 31.26 -34.78 129.17
CA ALA A 375 30.24 -33.88 128.59
C ALA A 375 30.52 -33.02 127.33
N GLU A 376 31.58 -33.25 126.54
CA GLU A 376 31.60 -32.80 125.12
C GLU A 376 31.56 -33.93 124.07
N ARG A 377 31.39 -35.18 124.53
CA ARG A 377 30.03 -35.75 124.46
C ARG A 377 29.37 -35.75 123.08
N GLN A 378 28.32 -34.99 122.92
CA GLN A 378 27.15 -35.59 122.27
C GLN A 378 26.39 -34.68 121.31
N LYS A 379 26.93 -33.50 120.96
CA LYS A 379 26.15 -32.48 120.24
C LYS A 379 26.39 -32.35 118.74
N ARG A 380 27.38 -33.03 118.15
CA ARG A 380 27.70 -32.80 116.73
C ARG A 380 27.81 -34.07 115.92
N ARG A 381 26.71 -34.81 115.82
CA ARG A 381 26.23 -35.46 114.56
C ARG A 381 25.46 -36.77 114.80
N ALA A 382 24.64 -36.82 115.85
CA ALA A 382 23.45 -37.68 115.89
C ALA A 382 22.33 -37.24 114.89
N VAL A 383 22.62 -36.27 114.01
CA VAL A 383 21.74 -35.82 112.92
C VAL A 383 22.19 -36.40 111.57
N LEU A 384 23.29 -37.17 111.53
CA LEU A 384 23.83 -37.74 110.29
C LEU A 384 23.19 -39.08 109.85
N GLU A 385 22.27 -39.65 110.63
CA GLU A 385 21.82 -41.05 110.42
C GLU A 385 20.31 -41.24 110.20
N ALA A 386 19.51 -40.17 110.06
CA ALA A 386 18.04 -40.30 110.00
C ALA A 386 17.35 -39.98 108.65
N GLN A 387 18.05 -39.53 107.60
CA GLN A 387 17.39 -39.19 106.31
C GLN A 387 18.12 -39.70 105.06
N ALA A 388 19.15 -40.54 105.24
CA ALA A 388 19.83 -41.22 104.15
C ALA A 388 19.11 -42.49 103.65
N GLN A 389 17.96 -42.86 104.23
CA GLN A 389 17.27 -44.11 103.91
C GLN A 389 15.76 -43.89 103.77
N ALA A 390 15.42 -43.08 102.78
CA ALA A 390 14.17 -43.08 102.04
C ALA A 390 14.49 -42.31 100.74
N GLU A 391 15.41 -42.82 99.94
CA GLU A 391 15.00 -43.72 98.87
C GLU A 391 13.96 -42.99 97.98
N THR A 392 14.43 -42.64 96.79
CA THR A 392 13.72 -43.08 95.58
C THR A 392 12.28 -42.61 95.39
N ALA A 393 11.95 -41.34 95.65
CA ALA A 393 10.63 -40.82 95.29
C ALA A 393 10.55 -39.50 94.50
N PHE A 394 11.55 -38.61 94.50
CA PHE A 394 11.42 -37.31 93.81
C PHE A 394 12.44 -37.04 92.69
N VAL A 395 13.02 -38.10 92.15
CA VAL A 395 13.66 -38.09 90.81
C VAL A 395 12.60 -37.87 89.69
N ALA A 396 11.30 -37.79 90.03
CA ALA A 396 10.19 -37.67 89.08
C ALA A 396 9.76 -36.24 88.73
N ASP A 397 10.00 -35.23 89.58
CA ASP A 397 9.31 -33.93 89.42
C ASP A 397 10.23 -32.75 89.12
N GLN A 398 11.54 -32.90 89.23
CA GLN A 398 12.48 -31.86 88.77
C GLN A 398 12.81 -31.96 87.27
N ARG A 399 12.54 -33.12 86.64
CA ARG A 399 12.66 -33.28 85.17
C ARG A 399 11.48 -32.69 84.38
N LYS A 400 10.36 -32.35 85.03
CA LYS A 400 9.17 -31.80 84.37
C LYS A 400 9.19 -30.28 84.21
N ALA A 401 10.05 -29.55 84.92
CA ALA A 401 10.14 -28.09 84.78
C ALA A 401 11.13 -27.65 83.68
N ASP A 402 12.20 -28.42 83.42
CA ASP A 402 13.21 -28.09 82.41
C ASP A 402 12.83 -28.58 80.99
N ALA A 403 11.86 -29.51 80.87
CA ALA A 403 11.31 -29.96 79.58
C ALA A 403 10.29 -28.97 78.97
N ASP A 404 9.66 -28.12 79.80
CA ASP A 404 8.66 -27.13 79.38
C ASP A 404 9.27 -25.81 78.85
N ALA A 405 10.57 -25.58 79.09
CA ALA A 405 11.30 -24.42 78.55
C ALA A 405 11.84 -24.68 77.13
N TYR A 406 12.24 -25.92 76.81
CA TYR A 406 12.76 -26.30 75.48
C TYR A 406 11.65 -26.42 74.42
N THR A 407 10.44 -26.85 74.82
CA THR A 407 9.28 -26.99 73.92
C THR A 407 8.64 -25.66 73.53
N ARG A 408 8.61 -24.65 74.41
CA ARG A 408 8.07 -23.32 74.09
C ARG A 408 8.99 -22.49 73.19
N GLN A 409 10.31 -22.68 73.24
CA GLN A 409 11.26 -21.98 72.37
C GLN A 409 11.26 -22.57 70.94
N LYS A 410 11.11 -23.90 70.79
CA LYS A 410 11.00 -24.55 69.47
C LYS A 410 9.66 -24.38 68.78
N GLN A 411 8.55 -24.21 69.51
CA GLN A 411 7.24 -23.91 68.92
C GLN A 411 7.14 -22.47 68.37
N ALA A 412 7.89 -21.50 68.93
CA ALA A 412 7.94 -20.14 68.42
C ALA A 412 8.84 -19.98 67.16
N GLU A 413 9.93 -20.74 67.05
CA GLU A 413 10.76 -20.80 65.83
C GLU A 413 10.06 -21.53 64.67
N ALA A 414 9.25 -22.55 64.97
CA ALA A 414 8.43 -23.25 63.98
C ALA A 414 7.30 -22.36 63.42
N GLN A 415 6.70 -21.47 64.23
CA GLN A 415 5.67 -20.53 63.76
C GLN A 415 6.25 -19.37 62.91
N LYS A 416 7.49 -18.93 63.16
CA LYS A 416 8.18 -17.98 62.25
C LYS A 416 8.57 -18.62 60.91
N ALA A 417 9.11 -19.84 60.93
CA ALA A 417 9.46 -20.57 59.71
C ALA A 417 8.23 -20.96 58.86
N ALA A 418 7.06 -21.19 59.47
CA ALA A 418 5.81 -21.42 58.76
C ALA A 418 5.22 -20.13 58.16
N ALA A 419 5.30 -18.99 58.87
CA ALA A 419 4.82 -17.69 58.38
C ALA A 419 5.67 -17.12 57.23
N ASP A 420 6.99 -17.31 57.26
CA ASP A 420 7.90 -16.88 56.18
C ASP A 420 7.76 -17.78 54.93
N ALA A 421 7.51 -19.08 55.11
CA ALA A 421 7.21 -20.00 54.01
C ALA A 421 5.83 -19.75 53.37
N GLU A 422 4.82 -19.31 54.15
CA GLU A 422 3.52 -18.86 53.62
C GLU A 422 3.62 -17.52 52.89
N ALA A 423 4.49 -16.59 53.34
CA ALA A 423 4.73 -15.32 52.66
C ALA A 423 5.50 -15.48 51.32
N GLU A 424 6.47 -16.41 51.24
CA GLU A 424 7.12 -16.77 49.97
C GLU A 424 6.20 -17.58 49.04
N ALA A 425 5.31 -18.42 49.59
CA ALA A 425 4.31 -19.14 48.81
C ALA A 425 3.22 -18.23 48.23
N ILE A 426 2.82 -17.16 48.93
CA ILE A 426 1.87 -16.14 48.43
C ILE A 426 2.53 -15.26 47.36
N ARG A 427 3.82 -14.91 47.50
CA ARG A 427 4.57 -14.18 46.45
C ARG A 427 4.82 -15.01 45.19
N LYS A 428 5.20 -16.29 45.33
CA LYS A 428 5.34 -17.21 44.19
C LYS A 428 3.99 -17.59 43.56
N LYS A 429 2.89 -17.62 44.32
CA LYS A 429 1.53 -17.77 43.77
C LYS A 429 1.05 -16.51 43.05
N ALA A 430 1.32 -15.31 43.56
CA ALA A 430 0.94 -14.06 42.90
C ALA A 430 1.75 -13.76 41.61
N GLU A 431 3.04 -14.16 41.55
CA GLU A 431 3.86 -14.07 40.33
C GLU A 431 3.51 -15.18 39.32
N ALA A 432 3.23 -16.41 39.77
CA ALA A 432 2.77 -17.50 38.90
C ALA A 432 1.32 -17.33 38.41
N GLU A 433 0.43 -16.66 39.16
CA GLU A 433 -0.93 -16.31 38.73
C GLU A 433 -0.94 -15.14 37.73
N ALA A 434 -0.03 -14.16 37.88
CA ALA A 434 0.15 -13.08 36.91
C ALA A 434 0.76 -13.55 35.56
N GLU A 435 1.53 -14.64 35.55
CA GLU A 435 2.10 -15.26 34.34
C GLU A 435 1.21 -16.39 33.77
N ALA A 436 0.40 -17.04 34.62
CA ALA A 436 -0.66 -17.96 34.21
C ALA A 436 -1.91 -17.27 33.63
N GLU A 437 -2.29 -16.06 34.04
CA GLU A 437 -3.35 -15.28 33.37
C GLU A 437 -2.92 -14.74 32.00
N ARG A 438 -1.61 -14.56 31.75
CA ARG A 438 -1.08 -14.22 30.42
C ARG A 438 -0.98 -15.41 29.47
N GLN A 439 -0.90 -16.65 29.96
CA GLN A 439 -0.92 -17.89 29.15
C GLN A 439 -2.32 -18.55 29.08
N ARG A 440 -3.26 -18.20 29.97
CA ARG A 440 -4.69 -18.59 29.88
C ARG A 440 -5.51 -17.82 28.84
N ALA A 441 -4.91 -16.83 28.17
CA ALA A 441 -5.47 -16.22 26.96
C ALA A 441 -5.06 -16.92 25.65
N LEU A 442 -4.22 -17.97 25.70
CA LEU A 442 -3.69 -18.67 24.51
C LEU A 442 -3.81 -20.21 24.54
N GLY A 443 -4.56 -20.80 25.47
CA GLY A 443 -4.75 -22.24 25.46
C GLY A 443 -5.85 -22.72 26.40
N GLU A 444 -7.03 -22.97 25.82
CA GLU A 444 -7.94 -24.11 26.07
C GLU A 444 -9.42 -23.68 26.16
N LYS A 445 -10.43 -24.20 25.45
CA LYS A 445 -10.64 -25.41 24.61
C LYS A 445 -9.52 -26.47 24.72
N ALA A 446 -9.58 -27.46 25.61
CA ALA A 446 -10.79 -28.10 26.13
C ALA A 446 -10.43 -29.30 27.06
N LYS A 447 -11.24 -29.47 28.13
CA LYS A 447 -11.75 -30.74 28.72
C LYS A 447 -10.79 -31.54 29.63
N ALA A 448 -11.18 -32.28 30.68
CA ALA A 448 -12.44 -32.64 31.37
C ALA A 448 -12.10 -33.50 32.61
N MET A 449 -13.00 -33.64 33.60
CA MET A 449 -12.94 -34.72 34.62
C MET A 449 -13.79 -35.94 34.16
N VAL A 450 -13.09 -36.98 33.68
CA VAL A 450 -13.04 -38.45 34.00
C VAL A 450 -14.19 -39.09 34.84
N PRO A 451 -14.54 -40.42 34.76
CA PRO A 451 -14.01 -41.59 34.00
C PRO A 451 -15.08 -42.37 33.17
N VAL A 452 -14.80 -43.38 32.30
CA VAL A 452 -14.46 -44.79 32.62
C VAL A 452 -13.95 -45.51 31.34
N GLU A 453 -12.92 -46.34 31.55
CA GLU A 453 -12.46 -47.52 30.79
C GLU A 453 -11.63 -47.43 29.50
N VAL A 454 -10.30 -47.56 29.72
CA VAL A 454 -9.45 -48.71 29.32
C VAL A 454 -9.05 -48.88 27.83
N GLN A 455 -7.72 -48.75 27.63
CA GLN A 455 -6.80 -49.49 26.73
C GLN A 455 -6.11 -48.79 25.54
N ARG A 456 -4.83 -48.45 25.78
CA ARG A 456 -3.59 -48.58 24.95
C ARG A 456 -3.48 -47.70 23.68
N ALA A 457 -2.74 -46.59 23.71
CA ALA A 457 -1.28 -46.45 23.53
C ALA A 457 -0.83 -46.79 22.09
N GLN A 458 -0.60 -45.81 21.20
CA GLN A 458 0.66 -45.02 20.97
C GLN A 458 1.18 -45.45 19.57
N VAL A 459 1.49 -44.60 18.58
CA VAL A 459 2.71 -43.79 18.36
C VAL A 459 2.68 -43.30 16.87
N ASP A 460 3.00 -42.01 16.65
CA ASP A 460 3.83 -41.36 15.59
C ASP A 460 3.63 -41.70 14.08
N VAL A 461 3.90 -40.88 13.05
CA VAL A 461 4.46 -39.52 12.84
C VAL A 461 4.28 -39.19 11.32
N ASP A 462 4.21 -37.90 11.00
CA ASP A 462 4.54 -37.20 9.74
C ASP A 462 3.93 -37.49 8.35
N ARG A 463 3.58 -36.34 7.75
CA ARG A 463 3.86 -35.83 6.38
C ARG A 463 2.95 -36.11 5.18
N ASP A 464 2.68 -34.96 4.54
CA ASP A 464 2.62 -34.66 3.10
C ASP A 464 1.48 -35.25 2.25
N ARG A 465 0.43 -34.41 2.14
CA ARG A 465 -0.10 -33.76 0.93
C ARG A 465 0.44 -34.24 -0.44
N VAL A 466 -0.48 -34.19 -1.42
CA VAL A 466 -0.30 -34.13 -2.89
C VAL A 466 -0.15 -35.54 -3.51
N GLU A 467 -0.95 -35.98 -4.49
CA GLU A 467 -1.28 -35.31 -5.73
C GLU A 467 -2.40 -36.07 -6.47
N THR A 468 -3.14 -35.27 -7.25
CA THR A 468 -3.62 -35.57 -8.61
C THR A 468 -4.47 -36.82 -8.88
N VAL A 469 -5.74 -36.65 -9.27
CA VAL A 469 -6.15 -36.35 -10.68
C VAL A 469 -5.87 -37.63 -11.49
N ILE A 470 -6.84 -38.33 -12.06
CA ILE A 470 -7.95 -37.84 -12.87
C ILE A 470 -8.63 -39.14 -13.37
N LYS A 471 -9.90 -39.22 -13.73
CA LYS A 471 -10.46 -38.62 -14.95
C LYS A 471 -11.89 -39.17 -15.15
N PRO A 472 -12.63 -38.67 -16.13
CA PRO A 472 -13.89 -37.98 -15.98
C PRO A 472 -15.01 -38.86 -16.59
N GLU A 473 -16.24 -38.40 -16.73
CA GLU A 473 -16.72 -37.85 -18.01
C GLU A 473 -18.11 -37.24 -17.74
N LEU A 474 -18.27 -35.97 -18.13
CA LEU A 474 -19.48 -35.31 -18.66
C LEU A 474 -20.74 -35.37 -17.76
N GLU A 475 -21.43 -34.32 -17.33
CA GLU A 475 -21.65 -32.90 -17.66
C GLU A 475 -22.91 -32.59 -16.80
N ALA A 476 -23.35 -31.39 -16.41
CA ALA A 476 -22.90 -30.02 -16.44
C ALA A 476 -23.95 -29.24 -15.60
N ARG A 477 -23.56 -28.04 -15.15
CA ARG A 477 -24.39 -26.96 -14.58
C ARG A 477 -24.81 -27.05 -13.11
N GLU A 478 -23.81 -26.82 -12.25
CA GLU A 478 -24.01 -26.14 -10.98
C GLU A 478 -23.53 -24.67 -11.06
N LYS A 479 -24.33 -23.78 -10.46
CA LYS A 479 -23.93 -22.52 -9.80
C LYS A 479 -23.64 -21.27 -10.65
N HIS A 480 -24.70 -20.72 -11.24
CA HIS A 480 -24.84 -19.27 -11.41
C HIS A 480 -26.20 -18.81 -10.89
N GLY A 481 -26.24 -18.31 -9.65
CA GLY A 481 -27.45 -17.75 -9.04
C GLY A 481 -27.18 -16.53 -8.15
N ALA A 482 -25.96 -16.39 -7.60
CA ALA A 482 -25.67 -15.34 -6.63
C ALA A 482 -25.24 -13.98 -7.24
N VAL A 483 -24.81 -13.93 -8.51
CA VAL A 483 -24.26 -12.69 -9.11
C VAL A 483 -25.32 -11.85 -9.86
N ALA A 484 -26.46 -12.45 -10.23
CA ALA A 484 -27.52 -11.74 -10.95
C ALA A 484 -28.40 -10.85 -10.03
N GLN A 485 -28.61 -11.27 -8.78
CA GLN A 485 -29.41 -10.49 -7.82
C GLN A 485 -28.67 -9.24 -7.31
N GLU A 486 -27.36 -9.31 -7.11
CA GLU A 486 -26.57 -8.15 -6.68
C GLU A 486 -26.49 -7.06 -7.77
N PHE A 487 -26.49 -7.47 -9.05
CA PHE A 487 -26.45 -6.54 -10.18
C PHE A 487 -27.78 -5.81 -10.41
N GLU A 488 -28.92 -6.50 -10.23
CA GLU A 488 -30.27 -5.90 -10.28
C GLU A 488 -30.48 -4.87 -9.16
N ILE A 489 -30.05 -5.17 -7.93
CA ILE A 489 -30.16 -4.25 -6.78
C ILE A 489 -29.25 -3.02 -6.96
N ALA A 490 -28.05 -3.21 -7.52
CA ALA A 490 -27.15 -2.09 -7.85
C ALA A 490 -27.74 -1.18 -8.94
N LYS A 491 -28.39 -1.76 -9.96
CA LYS A 491 -29.03 -1.01 -11.05
C LYS A 491 -30.24 -0.20 -10.56
N LEU A 492 -31.03 -0.76 -9.64
CA LEU A 492 -32.15 -0.07 -9.02
C LEU A 492 -31.70 1.08 -8.10
N ARG A 493 -30.58 0.94 -7.37
CA ARG A 493 -29.98 2.03 -6.59
C ARG A 493 -29.50 3.19 -7.46
N VAL A 494 -28.83 2.90 -8.57
CA VAL A 494 -28.33 3.92 -9.50
C VAL A 494 -29.49 4.63 -10.23
N ALA A 495 -30.58 3.90 -10.52
CA ALA A 495 -31.80 4.50 -11.07
C ALA A 495 -32.49 5.45 -10.07
N ALA A 496 -32.58 5.06 -8.79
CA ALA A 496 -33.15 5.90 -7.74
C ALA A 496 -32.32 7.17 -7.49
N ASP A 497 -30.99 7.07 -7.47
CA ASP A 497 -30.10 8.23 -7.29
C ASP A 497 -30.20 9.24 -8.46
N LYS A 498 -30.43 8.74 -9.69
CA LYS A 498 -30.65 9.59 -10.87
C LYS A 498 -31.94 10.40 -10.76
N GLU A 499 -33.03 9.80 -10.28
CA GLU A 499 -34.31 10.51 -10.11
C GLU A 499 -34.23 11.59 -9.01
N VAL A 500 -33.53 11.32 -7.91
CA VAL A 500 -33.30 12.32 -6.86
C VAL A 500 -32.45 13.48 -7.37
N GLN A 501 -31.42 13.22 -8.19
CA GLN A 501 -30.62 14.28 -8.79
C GLN A 501 -31.39 15.12 -9.82
N VAL A 502 -32.23 14.47 -10.64
CA VAL A 502 -33.08 15.18 -11.61
C VAL A 502 -34.14 16.02 -10.88
N ALA A 503 -34.78 15.48 -9.85
CA ALA A 503 -35.75 16.21 -9.04
C ALA A 503 -35.08 17.38 -8.27
N PHE A 504 -33.86 17.20 -7.78
CA PHE A 504 -33.08 18.27 -7.14
C PHE A 504 -32.67 19.36 -8.14
N ALA A 505 -32.27 18.98 -9.36
CA ALA A 505 -31.95 19.91 -10.44
C ALA A 505 -33.18 20.68 -10.92
N GLU A 506 -34.34 20.02 -11.04
CA GLU A 506 -35.61 20.66 -11.38
C GLU A 506 -36.12 21.58 -10.27
N ALA A 507 -36.01 21.17 -9.00
CA ALA A 507 -36.36 22.01 -7.85
C ALA A 507 -35.44 23.25 -7.80
N SER A 508 -34.14 23.07 -8.05
CA SER A 508 -33.17 24.17 -8.11
C SER A 508 -33.46 25.09 -9.30
N ALA A 509 -33.72 24.55 -10.49
CA ALA A 509 -34.04 25.33 -11.69
C ALA A 509 -35.36 26.10 -11.52
N LYS A 510 -36.36 25.52 -10.85
CA LYS A 510 -37.64 26.16 -10.52
C LYS A 510 -37.52 27.22 -9.42
N LEU A 511 -36.51 27.10 -8.56
CA LEU A 511 -36.13 28.11 -7.56
C LEU A 511 -35.42 29.30 -8.24
N PHE A 512 -34.47 29.03 -9.14
CA PHE A 512 -33.73 30.06 -9.86
C PHE A 512 -34.56 30.76 -10.94
N SER A 513 -35.55 30.09 -11.55
CA SER A 513 -36.45 30.71 -12.53
C SER A 513 -37.53 31.59 -11.92
N LYS A 514 -37.80 31.44 -10.61
CA LYS A 514 -38.74 32.30 -9.85
C LYS A 514 -38.06 33.45 -9.11
N LEU A 515 -36.73 33.54 -9.15
CA LEU A 515 -35.97 34.66 -8.61
C LEU A 515 -35.78 35.73 -9.69
N GLU A 516 -36.84 36.48 -9.98
CA GLU A 516 -36.68 37.81 -10.57
C GLU A 516 -36.33 38.78 -9.44
N ALA A 517 -35.03 38.97 -9.21
CA ALA A 517 -34.53 40.03 -8.34
C ALA A 517 -33.85 41.09 -9.20
N THR A 518 -34.49 42.25 -9.35
CA THR A 518 -33.82 43.45 -9.88
C THR A 518 -32.78 43.91 -8.85
N LEU A 519 -31.53 43.50 -9.03
CA LEU A 519 -30.41 43.90 -8.16
C LEU A 519 -30.04 45.37 -8.43
N TYR A 520 -30.44 46.26 -7.53
CA TYR A 520 -29.73 47.50 -7.27
C TYR A 520 -28.92 47.32 -5.98
N GLY A 521 -27.61 47.21 -6.10
CA GLY A 521 -26.71 47.08 -4.96
C GLY A 521 -25.26 47.28 -5.39
N THR A 522 -24.52 48.07 -4.62
CA THR A 522 -23.07 48.25 -4.80
C THR A 522 -22.33 46.93 -4.54
N ALA A 523 -21.12 46.78 -5.10
CA ALA A 523 -20.36 45.52 -5.13
C ALA A 523 -20.22 44.80 -3.76
N ASP A 524 -20.34 45.53 -2.65
CA ASP A 524 -20.26 45.00 -1.28
C ASP A 524 -21.53 44.27 -0.80
N ASP A 525 -22.71 44.60 -1.35
CA ASP A 525 -23.97 43.93 -1.00
C ASP A 525 -24.09 42.58 -1.71
N MET A 526 -23.50 42.47 -2.90
CA MET A 526 -23.47 41.24 -3.68
C MET A 526 -22.60 40.17 -3.03
N THR A 527 -21.49 40.56 -2.39
CA THR A 527 -20.64 39.67 -1.58
C THR A 527 -21.37 39.14 -0.36
N ARG A 528 -22.15 39.98 0.34
CA ARG A 528 -22.93 39.55 1.52
C ARG A 528 -24.08 38.61 1.16
N ILE A 529 -24.75 38.84 0.04
CA ILE A 529 -25.81 37.94 -0.46
C ILE A 529 -25.19 36.60 -0.87
N MET A 530 -24.09 36.61 -1.63
CA MET A 530 -23.39 35.39 -2.04
C MET A 530 -22.89 34.60 -0.82
N GLU A 531 -22.35 35.29 0.19
CA GLU A 531 -21.92 34.68 1.44
C GLU A 531 -23.10 34.07 2.21
N SER A 532 -24.26 34.74 2.26
CA SER A 532 -25.47 34.20 2.91
C SER A 532 -26.05 32.97 2.21
N VAL A 533 -25.98 32.89 0.88
CA VAL A 533 -26.40 31.72 0.08
C VAL A 533 -25.46 30.54 0.30
N VAL A 534 -24.15 30.78 0.32
CA VAL A 534 -23.14 29.74 0.60
C VAL A 534 -23.23 29.26 2.06
N LYS A 535 -23.54 30.16 3.00
CA LYS A 535 -23.78 29.80 4.41
C LYS A 535 -25.09 29.02 4.58
N GLY A 536 -26.12 29.34 3.80
CA GLY A 536 -27.37 28.57 3.71
C GLY A 536 -27.16 27.16 3.13
N GLN A 537 -26.30 27.02 2.11
CA GLN A 537 -25.91 25.70 1.59
C GLN A 537 -25.11 24.87 2.59
N ARG A 538 -24.31 25.49 3.46
CA ARG A 538 -23.64 24.80 4.58
C ARG A 538 -24.62 24.36 5.67
N PHE A 539 -25.69 25.12 5.90
CA PHE A 539 -26.78 24.73 6.82
C PHE A 539 -27.62 23.56 6.27
N ALA A 540 -27.82 23.48 4.95
CA ALA A 540 -28.46 22.32 4.31
C ALA A 540 -27.58 21.06 4.32
N LYS A 541 -26.25 21.21 4.25
CA LYS A 541 -25.27 20.11 4.31
C LYS A 541 -24.93 19.62 5.72
N THR A 542 -25.49 20.21 6.78
CA THR A 542 -25.29 19.80 8.18
C THR A 542 -26.56 19.27 8.83
N LEU A 543 -27.56 18.88 8.02
CA LEU A 543 -28.77 18.17 8.45
C LEU A 543 -28.56 16.66 8.63
N GLU A 544 -27.32 16.22 8.87
CA GLU A 544 -26.97 14.84 9.23
C GLU A 544 -26.72 14.69 10.74
N GLY A 545 -26.67 15.80 11.49
CA GLY A 545 -26.44 15.82 12.95
C GLY A 545 -27.67 16.05 13.81
N PHE A 546 -28.87 16.15 13.22
CA PHE A 546 -30.13 16.40 13.96
C PHE A 546 -31.09 15.21 13.96
N THR A 547 -30.71 14.10 13.31
CA THR A 547 -31.52 12.88 13.21
C THR A 547 -31.06 11.75 14.15
N ASP A 548 -29.88 11.86 14.77
CA ASP A 548 -29.37 10.87 15.74
C ASP A 548 -29.63 11.24 17.22
N ALA A 549 -30.39 12.31 17.49
CA ALA A 549 -30.68 12.76 18.86
C ALA A 549 -32.13 13.27 19.07
N ALA A 550 -33.13 12.61 18.48
CA ALA A 550 -34.54 13.00 18.66
C ALA A 550 -35.44 11.80 19.02
N ASP A 551 -35.95 11.83 20.25
CA ASP A 551 -36.95 10.90 20.79
C ASP A 551 -38.25 10.86 19.94
N PRO A 552 -38.97 9.72 19.86
CA PRO A 552 -40.14 9.51 18.99
C PRO A 552 -41.29 10.51 19.17
N GLU A 553 -41.37 11.20 20.31
CA GLU A 553 -42.41 12.20 20.60
C GLU A 553 -42.26 13.49 19.77
N THR A 554 -41.03 13.90 19.43
CA THR A 554 -40.78 15.15 18.70
C THR A 554 -41.11 15.04 17.21
N LEU A 555 -40.97 13.84 16.64
CA LEU A 555 -41.40 13.50 15.27
C LEU A 555 -42.93 13.54 15.10
N GLY A 556 -43.68 13.23 16.16
CA GLY A 556 -45.14 13.36 16.19
C GLY A 556 -45.61 14.82 16.13
N MET A 557 -44.92 15.70 16.85
CA MET A 557 -45.21 17.13 16.86
C MET A 557 -44.94 17.79 15.49
N LEU A 558 -43.84 17.42 14.83
CA LEU A 558 -43.50 17.92 13.49
C LEU A 558 -44.50 17.50 12.41
N ARG A 559 -45.04 16.27 12.47
CA ARG A 559 -46.13 15.82 11.59
C ARG A 559 -47.43 16.58 11.83
N SER A 560 -47.73 16.90 13.08
CA SER A 560 -48.93 17.68 13.43
C SER A 560 -48.85 19.16 13.02
N LEU A 561 -47.64 19.72 12.95
CA LEU A 561 -47.38 21.07 12.46
C LEU A 561 -47.38 21.11 10.92
N ALA A 562 -46.85 20.08 10.25
CA ALA A 562 -46.88 19.95 8.80
C ALA A 562 -48.31 19.76 8.25
N SER A 563 -49.16 19.02 8.96
CA SER A 563 -50.58 18.87 8.57
C SER A 563 -51.42 20.13 8.81
N LYS A 564 -50.99 21.02 9.71
CA LYS A 564 -51.66 22.30 9.98
C LYS A 564 -51.22 23.43 9.04
N ALA A 565 -50.02 23.33 8.46
CA ALA A 565 -49.49 24.30 7.49
C ALA A 565 -49.96 24.03 6.04
N LEU A 566 -50.49 22.83 5.76
CA LEU A 566 -51.06 22.44 4.46
C LEU A 566 -52.56 22.20 4.59
N GLY A 567 -53.31 23.30 4.65
CA GLY A 567 -54.76 23.32 4.67
C GLY A 567 -55.38 23.90 3.40
N LYS A 568 -56.20 23.07 2.74
CA LYS A 568 -57.35 23.33 1.83
C LYS A 568 -57.15 23.40 0.30
N GLY A 569 -57.73 22.39 -0.35
CA GLY A 569 -58.17 22.30 -1.76
C GLY A 569 -57.91 20.90 -2.35
N SER A 570 -58.71 19.84 -2.06
CA SER A 570 -59.87 19.31 -2.85
C SER A 570 -59.63 19.33 -4.37
N ASP A 571 -59.72 18.27 -5.18
CA ASP A 571 -60.39 16.96 -5.14
C ASP A 571 -59.59 15.97 -6.02
N LEU A 572 -59.73 14.68 -5.74
CA LEU A 572 -59.58 13.50 -6.63
C LEU A 572 -58.94 12.33 -5.87
N LEU A 573 -59.76 11.65 -5.07
CA LEU A 573 -59.91 10.18 -5.06
C LEU A 573 -60.78 9.84 -3.85
N SER A 574 -61.96 9.29 -4.10
CA SER A 574 -62.75 8.60 -3.07
C SER A 574 -63.24 7.28 -3.67
N PRO A 575 -63.24 6.19 -2.87
CA PRO A 575 -63.49 4.83 -3.35
C PRO A 575 -64.98 4.46 -3.25
N PRO A 576 -65.41 3.31 -3.80
CA PRO A 576 -66.61 2.65 -3.31
C PRO A 576 -66.28 1.38 -2.51
N THR A 577 -67.08 1.25 -1.46
CA THR A 577 -67.22 0.23 -0.42
C THR A 577 -67.82 -1.09 -0.92
N ALA A 578 -67.55 -2.17 -0.19
CA ALA A 578 -68.20 -3.48 -0.30
C ALA A 578 -69.46 -3.59 0.58
N ALA A 579 -70.51 -4.29 0.11
CA ALA A 579 -71.15 -5.46 0.76
C ALA A 579 -72.56 -5.80 0.20
N ALA A 580 -72.78 -7.12 -0.05
CA ALA A 580 -74.02 -7.91 -0.11
C ALA A 580 -75.10 -7.54 -1.17
N ASP A 581 -75.75 -8.44 -1.91
CA ASP A 581 -76.26 -9.77 -1.54
C ASP A 581 -76.67 -10.61 -2.79
N GLU A 582 -76.80 -11.93 -2.56
CA GLU A 582 -77.56 -12.98 -3.28
C GLU A 582 -77.23 -13.50 -4.71
N SER A 583 -76.78 -14.77 -4.71
CA SER A 583 -77.30 -15.92 -5.47
C SER A 583 -76.83 -16.23 -6.91
N GLY A 584 -76.47 -17.51 -7.13
CA GLY A 584 -76.91 -18.25 -8.31
C GLY A 584 -75.94 -18.49 -9.48
N ALA A 585 -75.09 -19.51 -9.32
CA ALA A 585 -74.90 -20.65 -10.24
C ALA A 585 -74.70 -20.51 -11.79
N HIS A 586 -73.71 -21.29 -12.25
CA HIS A 586 -73.66 -22.12 -13.47
C HIS A 586 -73.11 -21.58 -14.82
N GLU A 587 -72.18 -22.39 -15.37
CA GLU A 587 -71.89 -22.76 -16.77
C GLU A 587 -71.44 -21.69 -17.79
N VAL A 588 -70.24 -21.78 -18.36
CA VAL A 588 -69.74 -22.66 -19.45
C VAL A 588 -70.04 -22.12 -20.85
N ALA A 589 -69.00 -22.15 -21.69
CA ALA A 589 -69.02 -22.16 -23.15
C ALA A 589 -69.39 -20.82 -23.83
N THR A 590 -68.88 -20.45 -25.01
CA THR A 590 -67.94 -21.01 -25.98
C THR A 590 -67.78 -19.94 -27.06
N ASP A 591 -66.67 -20.03 -27.78
CA ASP A 591 -66.57 -19.84 -29.23
C ASP A 591 -66.65 -18.45 -29.87
N ASP A 592 -65.61 -18.30 -30.69
CA ASP A 592 -65.65 -17.95 -32.10
C ASP A 592 -65.62 -16.48 -32.52
N ASP A 593 -64.42 -16.16 -33.00
CA ASP A 593 -64.15 -15.97 -34.43
C ASP A 593 -64.47 -14.59 -35.00
N SER A 594 -63.41 -13.95 -35.49
CA SER A 594 -63.22 -13.69 -36.92
C SER A 594 -62.46 -12.39 -37.19
N SER A 595 -61.37 -12.57 -37.94
CA SER A 595 -60.90 -11.75 -39.06
C SER A 595 -60.61 -10.24 -38.90
N SER A 596 -59.33 -9.94 -39.15
CA SER A 596 -58.70 -8.74 -39.77
C SER A 596 -59.44 -8.18 -41.02
N PRO A 597 -58.99 -7.13 -41.76
CA PRO A 597 -57.74 -6.31 -41.70
C PRO A 597 -57.93 -4.79 -42.04
N GLU A 598 -56.82 -4.10 -42.37
CA GLU A 598 -56.66 -2.83 -43.12
C GLU A 598 -56.41 -1.48 -42.36
N SER A 599 -55.12 -1.11 -42.28
CA SER A 599 -54.40 0.11 -42.78
C SER A 599 -55.13 1.47 -43.00
N PRO A 600 -54.43 2.59 -43.32
CA PRO A 600 -53.25 3.24 -42.71
C PRO A 600 -53.36 4.81 -42.65
N LYS A 601 -52.27 5.46 -42.17
CA LYS A 601 -51.77 6.84 -42.48
C LYS A 601 -52.38 8.11 -41.85
N ALA A 602 -51.42 8.99 -41.55
CA ALA A 602 -51.41 10.47 -41.56
C ALA A 602 -51.66 11.22 -40.23
N ALA A 603 -50.57 11.76 -39.66
CA ALA A 603 -50.29 13.21 -39.63
C ALA A 603 -48.78 13.44 -39.38
#